data_AF-A0A7V9JIC5-F1
#
_entry.id   AF-A0A7V9JIC5-F1
#
_cell.length_a   1.000
_cell.length_b   1.000
_cell.length_c   1.000
_cell.angle_alpha   90.00
_cell.angle_beta   90.00
_cell.angle_gamma   90.00
#
_symmetry.space_group_name_H-M   'P 1'
#
loop_
_entity.id
_entity.type
_entity.pdbx_description
1 polymer ?
#
loop_
_entity_poly.entity_id
_entity_poly.type
_entity_poly.pdbx_seq_one_letter_code
_entity_poly.pdbx_strand_id
1 'polypeptide(L)'
;MAVATGREFGLFIGGETVEGSETRELTEPATGEPFGSAQLAGEAEVDRAVAAARAALDGDWGKTSANERSRLLHALADAISANRKELAELESRNVGKAISSVKAELAGAIENFRFFASATATIAGRSNPIGGSLLFYSQKEPVGVAGQIVPWNYPLLMATWKLSPALAAGCAVVLKPDPQTPATALRLAELAAEVGFPAGAVNVIPGDGPTTGAYLVKHPGVDKIAFTGSTKTGSEIMRLCSDPIKRLTLELGGKSPSLIFADADLASAIPSAVWSIYYSAGQSCEARSRVLVERAIYDDVVLQFTEKAQGVKTGDPLDADTQMGSLISTAHRDKVHAFVEGAREEGAEVLTGGAPGDRGAFYPPTVIAGVDNRMLVAQEEIFGPVVTVIPFADEKEAIRIANDVKYGLMATVWT
;
A
#
# COMPACT_ATOMS: atom_id res chain seq x y z
N MET A 1 24.38 -14.23 -9.06
CA MET A 1 23.26 -14.20 -10.02
C MET A 1 22.22 -13.26 -9.45
N ALA A 2 21.61 -12.40 -10.26
CA ALA A 2 20.43 -11.63 -9.83
C ALA A 2 19.42 -12.64 -9.25
N VAL A 3 18.90 -12.38 -8.05
CA VAL A 3 18.20 -13.38 -7.23
C VAL A 3 16.85 -13.77 -7.86
N ALA A 4 16.34 -12.99 -8.82
CA ALA A 4 14.94 -13.04 -9.22
C ALA A 4 14.64 -13.45 -10.67
N THR A 5 15.61 -13.43 -11.60
CA THR A 5 15.28 -13.61 -13.04
C THR A 5 14.83 -15.04 -13.35
N GLY A 6 13.59 -15.18 -13.84
CA GLY A 6 13.04 -16.46 -14.30
C GLY A 6 12.42 -17.32 -13.20
N ARG A 7 12.17 -16.77 -12.00
CA ARG A 7 11.44 -17.48 -10.95
C ARG A 7 9.95 -17.56 -11.30
N GLU A 8 9.39 -18.75 -11.11
CA GLU A 8 7.94 -18.97 -11.11
C GLU A 8 7.43 -18.98 -9.67
N PHE A 9 6.40 -18.18 -9.40
CA PHE A 9 5.75 -18.08 -8.10
C PHE A 9 4.38 -18.79 -8.11
N GLY A 10 4.23 -19.85 -7.33
CA GLY A 10 2.94 -20.53 -7.14
C GLY A 10 2.04 -19.81 -6.14
N LEU A 11 0.75 -20.15 -6.13
CA LEU A 11 -0.16 -19.75 -5.05
C LEU A 11 0.28 -20.41 -3.74
N PHE A 12 -0.02 -19.81 -2.59
CA PHE A 12 0.24 -20.43 -1.29
C PHE A 12 -1.08 -20.78 -0.60
N ILE A 13 -1.40 -22.07 -0.50
CA ILE A 13 -2.67 -22.54 0.06
C ILE A 13 -2.40 -23.72 0.99
N GLY A 14 -2.93 -23.66 2.22
CA GLY A 14 -2.84 -24.79 3.14
C GLY A 14 -1.42 -25.15 3.58
N GLY A 15 -0.48 -24.20 3.52
CA GLY A 15 0.93 -24.44 3.88
C GLY A 15 1.82 -24.89 2.72
N GLU A 16 1.27 -25.00 1.50
CA GLU A 16 1.99 -25.50 0.32
C GLU A 16 1.92 -24.51 -0.85
N THR A 17 2.95 -24.54 -1.68
CA THR A 17 2.96 -23.85 -2.98
C THR A 17 2.22 -24.70 -4.01
N VAL A 18 1.22 -24.14 -4.68
CA VAL A 18 0.34 -24.85 -5.63
C VAL A 18 0.14 -24.06 -6.93
N GLU A 19 -0.25 -24.77 -8.00
CA GLU A 19 -0.63 -24.14 -9.26
C GLU A 19 -1.98 -23.39 -9.15
N GLY A 20 -2.13 -22.38 -10.01
CA GLY A 20 -3.34 -21.58 -10.13
C GLY A 20 -4.15 -21.95 -11.37
N SER A 21 -5.13 -21.11 -11.70
CA SER A 21 -5.94 -21.26 -12.91
C SER A 21 -5.23 -20.77 -14.17
N GLU A 22 -4.28 -19.85 -14.02
CA GLU A 22 -3.46 -19.33 -15.11
C GLU A 22 -2.07 -18.91 -14.61
N THR A 23 -1.10 -18.86 -15.53
CA THR A 23 0.22 -18.29 -15.31
C THR A 23 0.32 -16.95 -16.01
N ARG A 24 0.77 -15.91 -15.30
CA ARG A 24 1.00 -14.57 -15.85
C ARG A 24 2.47 -14.19 -15.78
N GLU A 25 3.00 -13.65 -16.86
CA GLU A 25 4.34 -13.06 -16.89
C GLU A 25 4.38 -11.78 -16.04
N LEU A 26 5.45 -11.62 -15.26
CA LEU A 26 5.72 -10.42 -14.48
C LEU A 26 6.77 -9.58 -15.20
N THR A 27 6.44 -8.31 -15.43
CA THR A 27 7.29 -7.34 -16.12
C THR A 27 7.96 -6.40 -15.13
N GLU A 28 9.25 -6.14 -15.28
CA GLU A 28 9.99 -5.12 -14.52
C GLU A 28 9.66 -3.74 -15.11
N PRO A 29 8.94 -2.85 -14.38
CA PRO A 29 8.41 -1.63 -14.98
C PRO A 29 9.48 -0.63 -15.45
N ALA A 30 10.66 -0.67 -14.84
CA ALA A 30 11.77 0.21 -15.17
C ALA A 30 12.41 -0.13 -16.53
N THR A 31 12.41 -1.40 -16.91
CA THR A 31 13.04 -1.88 -18.16
C THR A 31 12.01 -2.24 -19.23
N GLY A 32 10.81 -2.66 -18.82
CA GLY A 32 9.80 -3.27 -19.69
C GLY A 32 10.09 -4.73 -20.00
N GLU A 33 11.10 -5.33 -19.36
CA GLU A 33 11.51 -6.72 -19.61
C GLU A 33 10.81 -7.70 -18.64
N PRO A 34 10.56 -8.94 -19.07
CA PRO A 34 10.10 -9.99 -18.17
C PRO A 34 11.13 -10.29 -17.07
N PHE A 35 10.69 -10.46 -15.82
CA PHE A 35 11.59 -10.89 -14.74
C PHE A 35 11.16 -12.19 -14.05
N GLY A 36 9.93 -12.66 -14.25
CA GLY A 36 9.43 -13.93 -13.70
C GLY A 36 8.00 -14.23 -14.13
N SER A 37 7.36 -15.20 -13.49
CA SER A 37 5.94 -15.51 -13.70
C SER A 37 5.24 -15.84 -12.39
N ALA A 38 3.94 -15.61 -12.30
CA ALA A 38 3.13 -15.97 -11.15
C ALA A 38 1.87 -16.73 -11.55
N GLN A 39 1.52 -17.71 -10.74
CA GLN A 39 0.23 -18.38 -10.78
C GLN A 39 -0.84 -17.44 -10.22
N LEU A 40 -1.98 -17.37 -10.89
CA LEU A 40 -3.13 -16.58 -10.47
C LEU A 40 -4.31 -17.48 -10.12
N ALA A 41 -5.08 -17.07 -9.12
CA ALA A 41 -6.20 -17.83 -8.58
C ALA A 41 -7.49 -17.54 -9.34
N GLY A 42 -8.22 -18.60 -9.71
CA GLY A 42 -9.62 -18.53 -10.10
C GLY A 42 -10.54 -18.67 -8.89
N GLU A 43 -11.84 -18.85 -9.14
CA GLU A 43 -12.83 -19.07 -8.08
C GLU A 43 -12.56 -20.37 -7.29
N ALA A 44 -12.12 -21.44 -7.97
CA ALA A 44 -11.79 -22.71 -7.33
C ALA A 44 -10.63 -22.59 -6.33
N GLU A 45 -9.62 -21.79 -6.66
CA GLU A 45 -8.48 -21.53 -5.76
C GLU A 45 -8.89 -20.66 -4.57
N VAL A 46 -9.83 -19.72 -4.77
CA VAL A 46 -10.45 -18.97 -3.65
C VAL A 46 -11.19 -19.93 -2.71
N ASP A 47 -12.01 -20.83 -3.24
CA ASP A 47 -12.73 -21.82 -2.43
C ASP A 47 -11.77 -22.69 -1.62
N ARG A 48 -10.69 -23.18 -2.26
CA ARG A 48 -9.64 -23.97 -1.61
C ARG A 48 -8.93 -23.19 -0.51
N ALA A 49 -8.56 -21.94 -0.76
CA ALA A 49 -7.91 -21.08 0.23
C ALA A 49 -8.82 -20.77 1.42
N VAL A 50 -10.10 -20.51 1.18
CA VAL A 50 -11.07 -20.28 2.26
C VAL A 50 -11.34 -21.56 3.06
N ALA A 51 -11.45 -22.70 2.39
CA ALA A 51 -11.60 -23.99 3.06
C ALA A 51 -10.39 -24.32 3.95
N ALA A 52 -9.18 -24.08 3.47
CA ALA A 52 -7.95 -24.23 4.26
C ALA A 52 -7.93 -23.28 5.48
N ALA A 53 -8.34 -22.01 5.30
CA ALA A 53 -8.44 -21.04 6.39
C ALA A 53 -9.47 -21.46 7.45
N ARG A 54 -10.62 -22.03 7.04
CA ARG A 54 -11.63 -22.57 7.96
C ARG A 54 -11.10 -23.77 8.73
N ALA A 55 -10.49 -24.74 8.02
CA ALA A 55 -9.90 -25.91 8.65
C ALA A 55 -8.81 -25.55 9.66
N ALA A 56 -8.01 -24.50 9.39
CA ALA A 56 -7.01 -24.00 10.33
C ALA A 56 -7.65 -23.49 11.64
N LEU A 57 -8.75 -22.74 11.54
CA LEU A 57 -9.48 -22.23 12.70
C LEU A 57 -10.13 -23.33 13.54
N ASP A 58 -10.62 -24.40 12.90
CA ASP A 58 -11.15 -25.57 13.61
C ASP A 58 -10.03 -26.50 14.14
N GLY A 59 -8.81 -26.34 13.61
CA GLY A 59 -7.63 -27.16 13.85
C GLY A 59 -6.59 -26.51 14.76
N ASP A 60 -5.32 -26.63 14.36
CA ASP A 60 -4.17 -26.26 15.19
C ASP A 60 -4.06 -24.74 15.40
N TRP A 61 -4.41 -23.93 14.40
CA TRP A 61 -4.35 -22.47 14.52
C TRP A 61 -5.37 -21.94 15.53
N GLY A 62 -6.60 -22.45 15.52
CA GLY A 62 -7.62 -22.08 16.52
C GLY A 62 -7.24 -22.43 17.96
N LYS A 63 -6.37 -23.42 18.15
CA LYS A 63 -5.84 -23.85 19.46
C LYS A 63 -4.53 -23.16 19.83
N THR A 64 -3.91 -22.44 18.90
CA THR A 64 -2.64 -21.73 19.15
C THR A 64 -2.86 -20.60 20.14
N SER A 65 -2.23 -20.71 21.32
CA SER A 65 -2.34 -19.70 22.38
C SER A 65 -1.81 -18.33 21.94
N ALA A 66 -2.25 -17.25 22.60
CA ALA A 66 -1.76 -15.89 22.29
C ALA A 66 -0.22 -15.77 22.37
N ASN A 67 0.39 -16.42 23.36
CA ASN A 67 1.85 -16.46 23.51
C ASN A 67 2.54 -17.15 22.33
N GLU A 68 1.95 -18.24 21.82
CA GLU A 68 2.51 -18.94 20.67
C GLU A 68 2.34 -18.16 19.38
N ARG A 69 1.18 -17.51 19.18
CA ARG A 69 0.98 -16.57 18.07
C ARG A 69 2.00 -15.43 18.11
N SER A 70 2.29 -14.89 19.30
CA SER A 70 3.34 -13.88 19.48
C SER A 70 4.71 -14.38 19.01
N ARG A 71 5.10 -15.60 19.41
CA ARG A 71 6.38 -16.20 18.99
C ARG A 71 6.46 -16.39 17.47
N LEU A 72 5.41 -16.90 16.85
CA LEU A 72 5.35 -17.08 15.39
C LEU A 72 5.48 -15.75 14.64
N LEU A 73 4.79 -14.70 15.09
CA LEU A 73 4.90 -13.36 14.48
C LEU A 73 6.30 -12.75 14.65
N HIS A 74 6.93 -12.94 15.81
CA HIS A 74 8.33 -12.55 16.01
C HIS A 74 9.29 -13.33 15.13
N ALA A 75 9.10 -14.64 14.99
CA ALA A 75 9.91 -15.49 14.12
C ALA A 75 9.76 -15.09 12.63
N LEU A 76 8.55 -14.73 12.20
CA LEU A 76 8.33 -14.23 10.84
C LEU A 76 9.06 -12.90 10.61
N ALA A 77 9.05 -12.00 11.59
CA ALA A 77 9.84 -10.75 11.52
C ALA A 77 11.35 -11.04 11.40
N ASP A 78 11.86 -12.05 12.11
CA ASP A 78 13.25 -12.51 11.98
C ASP A 78 13.54 -13.10 10.60
N ALA A 79 12.62 -13.91 10.05
CA ALA A 79 12.76 -14.49 8.72
C ALA A 79 12.77 -13.43 7.61
N ILE A 80 11.93 -12.39 7.69
CA ILE A 80 11.97 -11.24 6.79
C ILE A 80 13.31 -10.53 6.89
N SER A 81 13.81 -10.29 8.11
CA SER A 81 15.10 -9.63 8.33
C SER A 81 16.27 -10.44 7.76
N ALA A 82 16.24 -11.77 7.91
CA ALA A 82 17.25 -12.68 7.37
C ALA A 82 17.25 -12.69 5.83
N ASN A 83 16.07 -12.59 5.20
CA ASN A 83 15.89 -12.61 3.75
C ASN A 83 15.77 -11.21 3.12
N ARG A 84 16.12 -10.14 3.85
CA ARG A 84 15.92 -8.74 3.42
C ARG A 84 16.57 -8.39 2.07
N LYS A 85 17.67 -9.03 1.69
CA LYS A 85 18.34 -8.78 0.41
C LYS A 85 17.50 -9.28 -0.76
N GLU A 86 17.02 -10.52 -0.67
CA GLU A 86 16.12 -11.14 -1.66
C GLU A 86 14.84 -10.32 -1.77
N LEU A 87 14.18 -10.04 -0.64
CA LEU A 87 12.91 -9.31 -0.62
C LEU A 87 13.06 -7.90 -1.17
N ALA A 88 14.18 -7.22 -0.90
CA ALA A 88 14.41 -5.87 -1.41
C ALA A 88 14.58 -5.84 -2.94
N GLU A 89 15.33 -6.80 -3.48
CA GLU A 89 15.51 -6.92 -4.94
C GLU A 89 14.20 -7.27 -5.62
N LEU A 90 13.43 -8.23 -5.08
CA LEU A 90 12.11 -8.60 -5.60
C LEU A 90 11.14 -7.41 -5.61
N GLU A 91 10.99 -6.71 -4.48
CA GLU A 91 10.07 -5.57 -4.37
C GLU A 91 10.49 -4.44 -5.33
N SER A 92 11.79 -4.14 -5.38
CA SER A 92 12.34 -3.06 -6.20
C SER A 92 12.07 -3.30 -7.69
N ARG A 93 12.35 -4.51 -8.19
CA ARG A 93 12.14 -4.87 -9.60
C ARG A 93 10.66 -5.03 -9.93
N ASN A 94 9.88 -5.65 -9.04
CA ASN A 94 8.48 -5.92 -9.32
C ASN A 94 7.65 -4.63 -9.36
N VAL A 95 7.96 -3.64 -8.52
CA VAL A 95 7.23 -2.36 -8.46
C VAL A 95 7.89 -1.27 -9.33
N GLY A 96 9.18 -1.38 -9.62
CA GLY A 96 9.98 -0.33 -10.25
C GLY A 96 10.50 0.72 -9.24
N LYS A 97 10.65 0.36 -7.96
CA LYS A 97 10.93 1.31 -6.87
C LYS A 97 12.40 1.34 -6.48
N ALA A 98 12.94 2.54 -6.25
CA ALA A 98 14.31 2.72 -5.76
C ALA A 98 14.61 1.84 -4.52
N ILE A 99 15.72 1.11 -4.55
CA ILE A 99 16.11 0.15 -3.52
C ILE A 99 16.28 0.80 -2.15
N SER A 100 16.63 2.08 -2.10
CA SER A 100 16.69 2.90 -0.88
C SER A 100 15.31 3.02 -0.21
N SER A 101 14.26 3.27 -0.99
CA SER A 101 12.88 3.35 -0.50
C SER A 101 12.38 2.00 -0.01
N VAL A 102 12.66 0.93 -0.76
CA VAL A 102 12.30 -0.45 -0.39
C VAL A 102 12.95 -0.89 0.92
N LYS A 103 14.21 -0.52 1.18
CA LYS A 103 14.88 -0.82 2.46
C LYS A 103 14.16 -0.20 3.65
N ALA A 104 13.65 1.03 3.52
CA ALA A 104 12.85 1.67 4.55
C ALA A 104 11.50 0.96 4.75
N GLU A 105 10.86 0.53 3.67
CA GLU A 105 9.60 -0.22 3.71
C GLU A 105 9.77 -1.58 4.38
N LEU A 106 10.86 -2.29 4.10
CA LEU A 106 11.22 -3.55 4.75
C LEU A 106 11.43 -3.37 6.26
N ALA A 107 12.07 -2.29 6.69
CA ALA A 107 12.19 -1.99 8.11
C ALA A 107 10.80 -1.80 8.75
N GLY A 108 9.91 -1.04 8.11
CA GLY A 108 8.53 -0.90 8.56
C GLY A 108 7.76 -2.23 8.59
N ALA A 109 7.95 -3.09 7.58
CA ALA A 109 7.32 -4.41 7.49
C ALA A 109 7.73 -5.33 8.66
N ILE A 110 9.01 -5.32 9.03
CA ILE A 110 9.54 -6.04 10.20
C ILE A 110 8.91 -5.49 11.49
N GLU A 111 8.90 -4.16 11.65
CA GLU A 111 8.37 -3.51 12.84
C GLU A 111 6.87 -3.76 13.04
N ASN A 112 6.07 -3.86 11.97
CA ASN A 112 4.65 -4.20 12.09
C ASN A 112 4.44 -5.56 12.76
N PHE A 113 5.16 -6.59 12.29
CA PHE A 113 5.08 -7.91 12.93
C PHE A 113 5.59 -7.88 14.36
N ARG A 114 6.69 -7.16 14.66
CA ARG A 114 7.20 -7.00 16.03
C ARG A 114 6.19 -6.33 16.96
N PHE A 115 5.57 -5.25 16.50
CA PHE A 115 4.57 -4.51 17.25
C PHE A 115 3.35 -5.38 17.54
N PHE A 116 2.76 -6.00 16.52
CA PHE A 116 1.55 -6.81 16.71
C PHE A 116 1.80 -8.13 17.44
N ALA A 117 2.99 -8.73 17.30
CA ALA A 117 3.42 -9.85 18.13
C ALA A 117 3.39 -9.49 19.63
N SER A 118 3.91 -8.31 19.97
CA SER A 118 3.95 -7.80 21.35
C SER A 118 2.56 -7.38 21.84
N ALA A 119 1.72 -6.86 20.95
CA ALA A 119 0.37 -6.42 21.27
C ALA A 119 -0.63 -7.56 21.53
N THR A 120 -0.32 -8.82 21.16
CA THR A 120 -1.20 -9.97 21.39
C THR A 120 -1.68 -10.10 22.85
N ALA A 121 -0.81 -9.83 23.82
CA ALA A 121 -1.13 -9.89 25.25
C ALA A 121 -2.10 -8.78 25.72
N THR A 122 -2.30 -7.73 24.92
CA THR A 122 -3.18 -6.59 25.24
C THR A 122 -4.62 -6.80 24.76
N ILE A 123 -4.89 -7.87 24.01
CA ILE A 123 -6.21 -8.19 23.49
C ILE A 123 -7.07 -8.77 24.62
N ALA A 124 -7.65 -7.87 25.42
CA ALA A 124 -8.51 -8.22 26.55
C ALA A 124 -9.95 -7.74 26.35
N GLY A 125 -10.88 -8.52 26.91
CA GLY A 125 -12.26 -8.14 27.13
C GLY A 125 -12.43 -7.17 28.30
N ARG A 126 -13.67 -6.97 28.77
CA ARG A 126 -13.96 -6.14 29.95
C ARG A 126 -14.90 -6.88 30.88
N SER A 127 -14.69 -6.77 32.19
CA SER A 127 -15.70 -7.14 33.20
C SER A 127 -16.36 -5.87 33.71
N ASN A 128 -17.69 -5.84 33.71
CA ASN A 128 -18.48 -4.66 34.07
C ASN A 128 -19.35 -4.97 35.29
N PRO A 129 -19.05 -4.44 36.49
CA PRO A 129 -19.88 -4.66 37.67
C PRO A 129 -21.11 -3.73 37.62
N ILE A 130 -22.15 -4.13 36.86
CA ILE A 130 -23.41 -3.37 36.71
C ILE A 130 -24.30 -3.52 37.98
N GLY A 131 -23.97 -4.44 38.88
CA GLY A 131 -24.72 -4.75 40.10
C GLY A 131 -25.70 -5.92 39.92
N GLY A 132 -26.29 -6.39 41.02
CA GLY A 132 -27.16 -7.57 41.04
C GLY A 132 -26.40 -8.90 41.19
N SER A 133 -27.07 -10.02 40.88
CA SER A 133 -26.55 -11.39 41.06
C SER A 133 -25.95 -12.01 39.80
N LEU A 134 -25.67 -11.21 38.77
CA LEU A 134 -25.20 -11.67 37.46
C LEU A 134 -23.75 -11.21 37.19
N LEU A 135 -22.95 -12.08 36.56
CA LEU A 135 -21.61 -11.75 36.07
C LEU A 135 -21.71 -11.21 34.64
N PHE A 136 -21.21 -9.99 34.43
CA PHE A 136 -21.12 -9.39 33.10
C PHE A 136 -19.66 -9.27 32.66
N TYR A 137 -19.33 -9.88 31.53
CA TYR A 137 -18.05 -9.70 30.87
C TYR A 137 -18.20 -9.75 29.35
N SER A 138 -17.25 -9.18 28.63
CA SER A 138 -17.10 -9.30 27.20
C SER A 138 -15.78 -9.99 26.86
N GLN A 139 -15.71 -10.62 25.68
CA GLN A 139 -14.49 -11.16 25.11
C GLN A 139 -14.23 -10.53 23.75
N LYS A 140 -12.97 -10.51 23.32
CA LYS A 140 -12.56 -10.09 21.97
C LYS A 140 -12.08 -11.32 21.21
N GLU A 141 -13.01 -11.99 20.56
CA GLU A 141 -12.72 -13.17 19.75
C GLU A 141 -12.29 -12.76 18.32
N PRO A 142 -11.40 -13.53 17.66
CA PRO A 142 -11.10 -13.33 16.25
C PRO A 142 -12.39 -13.40 15.43
N VAL A 143 -12.45 -12.62 14.35
CA VAL A 143 -13.64 -12.61 13.49
C VAL A 143 -13.80 -13.92 12.68
N GLY A 144 -12.74 -14.71 12.58
CA GLY A 144 -12.68 -15.95 11.80
C GLY A 144 -11.76 -15.78 10.58
N VAL A 145 -12.27 -16.04 9.37
CA VAL A 145 -11.53 -15.91 8.12
C VAL A 145 -11.58 -14.47 7.63
N ALA A 146 -10.41 -13.83 7.56
CA ALA A 146 -10.26 -12.49 7.02
C ALA A 146 -9.79 -12.56 5.55
N GLY A 147 -10.64 -12.08 4.63
CA GLY A 147 -10.26 -11.80 3.25
C GLY A 147 -9.57 -10.45 3.18
N GLN A 148 -8.35 -10.41 2.66
CA GLN A 148 -7.51 -9.21 2.64
C GLN A 148 -7.06 -8.93 1.21
N ILE A 149 -7.31 -7.72 0.70
CA ILE A 149 -6.97 -7.34 -0.67
C ILE A 149 -6.02 -6.14 -0.59
N VAL A 150 -4.83 -6.27 -1.17
CA VAL A 150 -3.77 -5.26 -1.12
C VAL A 150 -3.38 -4.76 -2.51
N PRO A 151 -3.00 -3.47 -2.64
CA PRO A 151 -2.65 -2.86 -3.91
C PRO A 151 -1.19 -3.16 -4.28
N TRP A 152 -0.78 -2.66 -5.44
CA TRP A 152 0.53 -2.92 -6.04
C TRP A 152 1.66 -1.98 -5.60
N ASN A 153 1.37 -0.86 -4.94
CA ASN A 153 2.35 0.21 -4.72
C ASN A 153 3.30 -0.03 -3.55
N TYR A 154 2.86 -0.78 -2.53
CA TYR A 154 3.68 -1.23 -1.41
C TYR A 154 3.38 -2.72 -1.09
N PRO A 155 3.63 -3.66 -2.01
CA PRO A 155 3.12 -5.04 -1.92
C PRO A 155 3.45 -5.73 -0.59
N LEU A 156 4.73 -5.74 -0.20
CA LEU A 156 5.18 -6.41 1.02
C LEU A 156 4.69 -5.67 2.27
N LEU A 157 4.89 -4.35 2.31
CA LEU A 157 4.51 -3.54 3.47
C LEU A 157 2.99 -3.60 3.71
N MET A 158 2.16 -3.50 2.68
CA MET A 158 0.70 -3.60 2.78
C MET A 158 0.25 -5.00 3.16
N ALA A 159 0.91 -6.06 2.66
CA ALA A 159 0.68 -7.41 3.16
C ALA A 159 0.92 -7.47 4.67
N THR A 160 2.01 -6.87 5.19
CA THR A 160 2.27 -6.84 6.64
C THR A 160 1.23 -6.02 7.42
N TRP A 161 0.76 -4.87 6.90
CA TRP A 161 -0.30 -4.07 7.52
C TRP A 161 -1.60 -4.85 7.71
N LYS A 162 -1.84 -5.86 6.87
CA LYS A 162 -3.04 -6.68 6.89
C LYS A 162 -2.83 -7.98 7.69
N LEU A 163 -1.75 -8.72 7.42
CA LEU A 163 -1.46 -9.99 8.07
C LEU A 163 -1.17 -9.82 9.56
N SER A 164 -0.32 -8.86 9.93
CA SER A 164 0.16 -8.74 11.32
C SER A 164 -0.96 -8.52 12.36
N PRO A 165 -1.91 -7.56 12.20
CA PRO A 165 -3.01 -7.42 13.16
C PRO A 165 -3.99 -8.60 13.12
N ALA A 166 -4.26 -9.17 11.95
CA ALA A 166 -5.23 -10.24 11.81
C ALA A 166 -4.75 -11.54 12.47
N LEU A 167 -3.50 -11.92 12.23
CA LEU A 167 -2.87 -13.09 12.83
C LEU A 167 -2.67 -12.90 14.34
N ALA A 168 -2.31 -11.69 14.80
CA ALA A 168 -2.22 -11.38 16.23
C ALA A 168 -3.57 -11.58 16.95
N ALA A 169 -4.66 -11.14 16.31
CA ALA A 169 -6.02 -11.36 16.80
C ALA A 169 -6.45 -12.84 16.79
N GLY A 170 -5.76 -13.70 16.04
CA GLY A 170 -6.09 -15.13 15.88
C GLY A 170 -7.00 -15.44 14.69
N CYS A 171 -7.12 -14.53 13.72
CA CYS A 171 -7.82 -14.83 12.47
C CYS A 171 -6.97 -15.76 11.59
N ALA A 172 -7.61 -16.57 10.75
CA ALA A 172 -6.96 -17.14 9.57
C ALA A 172 -7.16 -16.20 8.39
N VAL A 173 -6.21 -16.15 7.46
CA VAL A 173 -6.19 -15.13 6.41
C VAL A 173 -6.17 -15.74 5.02
N VAL A 174 -6.95 -15.12 4.13
CA VAL A 174 -6.81 -15.27 2.68
C VAL A 174 -6.44 -13.90 2.11
N LEU A 175 -5.16 -13.74 1.76
CA LEU A 175 -4.59 -12.51 1.20
C LEU A 175 -4.57 -12.60 -0.32
N LYS A 176 -5.13 -11.61 -0.98
CA LYS A 176 -5.11 -11.45 -2.43
C LYS A 176 -4.27 -10.20 -2.79
N PRO A 177 -2.99 -10.38 -3.16
CA PRO A 177 -2.18 -9.29 -3.69
C PRO A 177 -2.61 -8.91 -5.12
N ASP A 178 -2.21 -7.73 -5.57
CA ASP A 178 -2.36 -7.31 -6.97
C ASP A 178 -1.57 -8.26 -7.89
N PRO A 179 -2.13 -8.67 -9.04
CA PRO A 179 -1.49 -9.65 -9.91
C PRO A 179 -0.26 -9.09 -10.63
N GLN A 180 -0.05 -7.76 -10.64
CA GLN A 180 1.18 -7.16 -11.18
C GLN A 180 2.35 -7.33 -10.21
N THR A 181 2.10 -7.38 -8.89
CA THR A 181 3.16 -7.40 -7.87
C THR A 181 3.04 -8.49 -6.80
N PRO A 182 2.88 -9.77 -7.19
CA PRO A 182 2.64 -10.84 -6.23
C PRO A 182 3.91 -11.37 -5.54
N ALA A 183 5.11 -11.09 -6.08
CA ALA A 183 6.32 -11.84 -5.78
C ALA A 183 6.68 -11.86 -4.28
N THR A 184 6.67 -10.70 -3.63
CA THR A 184 7.06 -10.59 -2.22
C THR A 184 5.97 -11.04 -1.26
N ALA A 185 4.70 -10.91 -1.62
CA ALA A 185 3.59 -11.44 -0.83
C ALA A 185 3.60 -12.98 -0.82
N LEU A 186 3.93 -13.61 -1.96
CA LEU A 186 4.10 -15.06 -2.06
C LEU A 186 5.34 -15.53 -1.29
N ARG A 187 6.48 -14.84 -1.43
CA ARG A 187 7.68 -15.15 -0.65
C ARG A 187 7.44 -15.01 0.86
N LEU A 188 6.66 -14.02 1.29
CA LEU A 188 6.27 -13.86 2.69
C LEU A 188 5.47 -15.06 3.22
N ALA A 189 4.62 -15.67 2.38
CA ALA A 189 3.83 -16.85 2.75
C ALA A 189 4.71 -18.09 2.94
N GLU A 190 5.68 -18.29 2.04
CA GLU A 190 6.70 -19.34 2.17
C GLU A 190 7.49 -19.18 3.49
N LEU A 191 7.94 -17.96 3.80
CA LEU A 191 8.63 -17.65 5.06
C LEU A 191 7.76 -17.92 6.30
N ALA A 192 6.45 -17.67 6.22
CA ALA A 192 5.52 -18.01 7.31
C ALA A 192 5.46 -19.53 7.55
N ALA A 193 5.47 -20.33 6.47
CA ALA A 193 5.55 -21.78 6.56
C ALA A 193 6.88 -22.24 7.19
N GLU A 194 8.01 -21.67 6.73
CA GLU A 194 9.36 -22.00 7.21
C GLU A 194 9.51 -21.77 8.73
N VAL A 195 8.83 -20.77 9.30
CA VAL A 195 8.86 -20.49 10.75
C VAL A 195 7.77 -21.22 11.55
N GLY A 196 6.97 -22.09 10.91
CA GLY A 196 6.05 -23.00 11.58
C GLY A 196 4.63 -22.47 11.80
N PHE A 197 4.15 -21.52 10.98
CA PHE A 197 2.71 -21.22 11.00
C PHE A 197 1.89 -22.48 10.63
N PRO A 198 0.81 -22.80 11.36
CA PRO A 198 -0.04 -23.93 11.01
C PRO A 198 -0.63 -23.79 9.60
N ALA A 199 -0.76 -24.93 8.91
CA ALA A 199 -1.36 -25.03 7.58
C ALA A 199 -2.71 -24.30 7.52
N GLY A 200 -2.87 -23.42 6.53
CA GLY A 200 -4.09 -22.65 6.30
C GLY A 200 -4.26 -21.38 7.16
N ALA A 201 -3.39 -21.12 8.16
CA ALA A 201 -3.44 -19.86 8.90
C ALA A 201 -3.16 -18.64 8.00
N VAL A 202 -2.27 -18.82 7.01
CA VAL A 202 -1.94 -17.85 5.97
C VAL A 202 -2.14 -18.52 4.61
N ASN A 203 -2.95 -17.91 3.75
CA ASN A 203 -3.12 -18.31 2.35
C ASN A 203 -2.94 -17.06 1.48
N VAL A 204 -2.18 -17.16 0.40
CA VAL A 204 -1.89 -16.05 -0.51
C VAL A 204 -2.25 -16.44 -1.94
N ILE A 205 -3.21 -15.72 -2.50
CA ILE A 205 -3.83 -16.01 -3.80
C ILE A 205 -3.88 -14.75 -4.68
N PRO A 206 -2.79 -14.40 -5.39
CA PRO A 206 -2.83 -13.37 -6.41
C PRO A 206 -3.93 -13.66 -7.45
N GLY A 207 -4.49 -12.62 -8.05
CA GLY A 207 -5.51 -12.78 -9.10
C GLY A 207 -6.09 -11.45 -9.51
N ASP A 208 -7.06 -11.42 -10.42
CA ASP A 208 -7.63 -10.15 -10.89
C ASP A 208 -8.68 -9.60 -9.93
N GLY A 209 -8.84 -8.27 -9.94
CA GLY A 209 -9.80 -7.57 -9.08
C GLY A 209 -11.26 -7.95 -9.38
N PRO A 210 -11.72 -7.81 -10.64
CA PRO A 210 -13.10 -8.09 -11.03
C PRO A 210 -13.55 -9.55 -10.89
N THR A 211 -12.62 -10.50 -10.90
CA THR A 211 -12.90 -11.94 -10.78
C THR A 211 -12.53 -12.44 -9.38
N THR A 212 -11.28 -12.81 -9.14
CA THR A 212 -10.77 -13.38 -7.88
C THR A 212 -11.10 -12.50 -6.67
N GLY A 213 -10.87 -11.19 -6.79
CA GLY A 213 -11.14 -10.23 -5.71
C GLY A 213 -12.63 -10.10 -5.39
N ALA A 214 -13.47 -9.91 -6.40
CA ALA A 214 -14.91 -9.80 -6.23
C ALA A 214 -15.54 -11.11 -5.68
N TYR A 215 -15.04 -12.27 -6.12
CA TYR A 215 -15.48 -13.56 -5.63
C TYR A 215 -15.09 -13.75 -4.16
N LEU A 216 -13.84 -13.46 -3.77
CA LEU A 216 -13.40 -13.48 -2.37
C LEU A 216 -14.27 -12.60 -1.47
N VAL A 217 -14.64 -11.40 -1.93
CA VAL A 217 -15.52 -10.47 -1.19
C VAL A 217 -16.91 -11.06 -0.99
N LYS A 218 -17.45 -11.80 -1.97
CA LYS A 218 -18.79 -12.43 -1.90
C LYS A 218 -18.79 -13.78 -1.18
N HIS A 219 -17.65 -14.47 -1.11
CA HIS A 219 -17.55 -15.86 -0.66
C HIS A 219 -18.15 -16.07 0.75
N PRO A 220 -19.10 -17.00 0.95
CA PRO A 220 -19.84 -17.16 2.21
C PRO A 220 -18.95 -17.58 3.38
N GLY A 221 -17.85 -18.28 3.09
CA GLY A 221 -16.84 -18.67 4.08
C GLY A 221 -15.88 -17.56 4.52
N VAL A 222 -16.09 -16.28 4.17
CA VAL A 222 -15.24 -15.15 4.62
C VAL A 222 -16.02 -14.22 5.55
N ASP A 223 -15.50 -13.98 6.76
CA ASP A 223 -16.21 -13.23 7.82
C ASP A 223 -15.95 -11.72 7.79
N LYS A 224 -14.78 -11.32 7.29
CA LYS A 224 -14.35 -9.92 7.24
C LYS A 224 -13.56 -9.64 5.98
N ILE A 225 -13.79 -8.45 5.41
CA ILE A 225 -12.97 -7.89 4.35
C ILE A 225 -12.14 -6.71 4.88
N ALA A 226 -10.88 -6.66 4.46
CA ALA A 226 -10.04 -5.48 4.54
C ALA A 226 -9.46 -5.20 3.14
N PHE A 227 -9.67 -3.99 2.63
CA PHE A 227 -9.22 -3.59 1.30
C PHE A 227 -8.40 -2.33 1.37
N THR A 228 -7.31 -2.30 0.61
CA THR A 228 -6.60 -1.07 0.29
C THR A 228 -6.54 -0.89 -1.23
N GLY A 229 -6.85 0.30 -1.73
CA GLY A 229 -6.80 0.61 -3.16
C GLY A 229 -7.69 1.78 -3.55
N SER A 230 -8.16 1.82 -4.80
CA SER A 230 -8.91 2.99 -5.31
C SER A 230 -10.26 3.19 -4.60
N THR A 231 -10.67 4.45 -4.43
CA THR A 231 -11.99 4.80 -3.87
C THR A 231 -13.16 4.20 -4.66
N LYS A 232 -13.01 4.10 -5.99
CA LYS A 232 -14.00 3.47 -6.87
C LYS A 232 -14.18 1.98 -6.53
N THR A 233 -13.07 1.26 -6.41
CA THR A 233 -13.10 -0.17 -6.04
C THR A 233 -13.57 -0.37 -4.60
N GLY A 234 -13.16 0.49 -3.67
CA GLY A 234 -13.63 0.43 -2.28
C GLY A 234 -15.14 0.60 -2.15
N SER A 235 -15.73 1.49 -2.93
CA SER A 235 -17.18 1.67 -3.02
C SER A 235 -17.88 0.41 -3.54
N GLU A 236 -17.29 -0.26 -4.52
CA GLU A 236 -17.83 -1.51 -5.06
C GLU A 236 -17.75 -2.66 -4.04
N ILE A 237 -16.62 -2.79 -3.35
CA ILE A 237 -16.45 -3.77 -2.27
C ILE A 237 -17.48 -3.53 -1.16
N MET A 238 -17.75 -2.26 -0.83
CA MET A 238 -18.80 -1.93 0.15
C MET A 238 -20.18 -2.43 -0.30
N ARG A 239 -20.53 -2.29 -1.58
CA ARG A 239 -21.79 -2.84 -2.12
C ARG A 239 -21.81 -4.36 -2.03
N LEU A 240 -20.74 -5.04 -2.45
CA LEU A 240 -20.64 -6.49 -2.40
C LEU A 240 -20.69 -7.05 -0.96
N CYS A 241 -20.18 -6.30 0.02
CA CYS A 241 -20.26 -6.66 1.44
C CYS A 241 -21.65 -6.44 2.05
N SER A 242 -22.55 -5.69 1.38
CA SER A 242 -23.86 -5.34 1.93
C SER A 242 -24.83 -6.53 1.97
N ASP A 243 -24.84 -7.38 0.93
CA ASP A 243 -25.69 -8.58 0.87
C ASP A 243 -25.39 -9.57 2.03
N PRO A 244 -24.12 -9.95 2.30
CA PRO A 244 -23.79 -10.83 3.43
C PRO A 244 -23.60 -10.09 4.78
N ILE A 245 -23.73 -8.76 4.82
CA ILE A 245 -23.46 -7.91 6.00
C ILE A 245 -22.05 -8.17 6.58
N LYS A 246 -21.03 -8.16 5.71
CA LYS A 246 -19.64 -8.42 6.12
C LYS A 246 -19.02 -7.20 6.81
N ARG A 247 -18.19 -7.46 7.83
CA ARG A 247 -17.35 -6.42 8.43
C ARG A 247 -16.35 -5.93 7.39
N LEU A 248 -16.24 -4.61 7.24
CA LEU A 248 -15.40 -3.99 6.21
C LEU A 248 -14.45 -2.96 6.82
N THR A 249 -13.21 -2.92 6.30
CA THR A 249 -12.27 -1.82 6.51
C THR A 249 -11.73 -1.41 5.15
N LEU A 250 -11.72 -0.10 4.88
CA LEU A 250 -11.27 0.48 3.62
C LEU A 250 -10.16 1.49 3.90
N GLU A 251 -9.02 1.32 3.24
CA GLU A 251 -7.96 2.33 3.14
C GLU A 251 -7.88 2.76 1.67
N LEU A 252 -8.17 4.02 1.38
CA LEU A 252 -8.43 4.47 0.01
C LEU A 252 -7.45 5.56 -0.43
N GLY A 253 -7.68 6.12 -1.62
CA GLY A 253 -6.85 7.17 -2.19
C GLY A 253 -6.94 8.49 -1.43
N GLY A 254 -6.07 9.43 -1.78
CA GLY A 254 -5.97 10.73 -1.13
C GLY A 254 -5.61 11.88 -2.07
N LYS A 255 -5.77 13.10 -1.54
CA LYS A 255 -5.27 14.34 -2.14
C LYS A 255 -4.71 15.27 -1.05
N SER A 256 -3.80 14.67 -0.28
CA SER A 256 -3.29 15.20 0.98
C SER A 256 -2.57 16.54 0.78
N PRO A 257 -2.89 17.57 1.60
CA PRO A 257 -2.21 18.84 1.54
C PRO A 257 -0.95 18.89 2.43
N SER A 258 0.06 19.64 2.01
CA SER A 258 1.16 20.13 2.83
C SER A 258 1.05 21.64 2.92
N LEU A 259 0.68 22.17 4.09
CA LEU A 259 0.50 23.60 4.34
C LEU A 259 1.82 24.19 4.84
N ILE A 260 2.30 25.25 4.20
CA ILE A 260 3.54 25.96 4.55
C ILE A 260 3.19 27.41 4.86
N PHE A 261 3.21 27.76 6.15
CA PHE A 261 2.98 29.12 6.64
C PHE A 261 4.25 29.98 6.53
N ALA A 262 4.10 31.30 6.55
CA ALA A 262 5.19 32.25 6.37
C ALA A 262 6.25 32.22 7.48
N ASP A 263 5.90 31.70 8.67
CA ASP A 263 6.82 31.52 9.80
C ASP A 263 7.56 30.16 9.78
N ALA A 264 7.22 29.27 8.85
CA ALA A 264 7.83 27.96 8.74
C ALA A 264 9.36 28.02 8.50
N ASP A 265 10.09 27.09 9.12
CA ASP A 265 11.47 26.80 8.74
C ASP A 265 11.55 26.17 7.34
N LEU A 266 11.75 27.00 6.31
CA LEU A 266 11.81 26.57 4.92
C LEU A 266 12.97 25.59 4.64
N ALA A 267 14.05 25.66 5.42
CA ALA A 267 15.19 24.75 5.26
C ALA A 267 14.81 23.29 5.60
N SER A 268 13.85 23.10 6.50
CA SER A 268 13.29 21.79 6.85
C SER A 268 12.04 21.46 6.02
N ALA A 269 11.17 22.44 5.81
CA ALA A 269 9.87 22.23 5.16
C ALA A 269 10.00 21.79 3.70
N ILE A 270 10.85 22.47 2.91
CA ILE A 270 10.95 22.22 1.47
C ILE A 270 11.50 20.82 1.15
N PRO A 271 12.64 20.36 1.71
CA PRO A 271 13.13 19.01 1.45
C PRO A 271 12.14 17.92 1.85
N SER A 272 11.43 18.11 2.97
CA SER A 272 10.41 17.17 3.43
C SER A 272 9.19 17.16 2.52
N ALA A 273 8.71 18.33 2.07
CA ALA A 273 7.62 18.45 1.11
C ALA A 273 7.97 17.81 -0.24
N VAL A 274 9.19 18.00 -0.74
CA VAL A 274 9.68 17.33 -1.97
C VAL A 274 9.66 15.81 -1.81
N TRP A 275 10.22 15.28 -0.72
CA TRP A 275 10.23 13.83 -0.51
C TRP A 275 8.84 13.26 -0.29
N SER A 276 7.93 14.04 0.28
CA SER A 276 6.55 13.62 0.55
C SER A 276 5.66 13.36 -0.66
N ILE A 277 6.08 13.84 -1.85
CA ILE A 277 5.42 13.54 -3.13
C ILE A 277 6.27 12.64 -4.02
N TYR A 278 7.60 12.72 -3.98
CA TYR A 278 8.46 11.92 -4.87
C TYR A 278 8.91 10.57 -4.29
N TYR A 279 8.71 10.34 -2.99
CA TYR A 279 8.88 9.01 -2.40
C TYR A 279 8.01 7.99 -3.15
N SER A 280 8.61 6.85 -3.52
CA SER A 280 7.94 5.81 -4.31
C SER A 280 7.31 6.33 -5.62
N ALA A 281 7.92 7.34 -6.24
CA ALA A 281 7.44 8.00 -7.47
C ALA A 281 6.01 8.56 -7.35
N GLY A 282 5.60 9.00 -6.16
CA GLY A 282 4.26 9.55 -5.90
C GLY A 282 3.13 8.53 -5.98
N GLN A 283 3.47 7.24 -6.06
CA GLN A 283 2.51 6.13 -6.02
C GLN A 283 2.11 5.83 -4.57
N SER A 284 1.67 6.85 -3.85
CA SER A 284 1.27 6.75 -2.44
C SER A 284 -0.07 7.44 -2.23
N CYS A 285 -1.00 6.76 -1.58
CA CYS A 285 -2.32 7.32 -1.28
C CYS A 285 -2.22 8.54 -0.35
N GLU A 286 -1.21 8.55 0.53
CA GLU A 286 -0.94 9.66 1.45
C GLU A 286 0.00 10.73 0.86
N ALA A 287 0.39 10.63 -0.42
CA ALA A 287 1.28 11.59 -1.05
C ALA A 287 0.75 13.02 -0.89
N ARG A 288 1.62 13.93 -0.41
CA ARG A 288 1.30 15.34 -0.21
C ARG A 288 1.32 16.07 -1.55
N SER A 289 0.33 15.75 -2.39
CA SER A 289 0.24 16.16 -3.80
C SER A 289 -0.29 17.57 -4.02
N ARG A 290 -0.74 18.24 -2.94
CA ARG A 290 -1.04 19.68 -2.92
C ARG A 290 -0.13 20.37 -1.92
N VAL A 291 0.77 21.22 -2.38
CA VAL A 291 1.56 22.10 -1.50
C VAL A 291 0.82 23.43 -1.45
N LEU A 292 0.25 23.74 -0.29
CA LEU A 292 -0.43 25.00 -0.03
C LEU A 292 0.58 25.94 0.63
N VAL A 293 0.77 27.14 0.09
CA VAL A 293 1.82 28.06 0.56
C VAL A 293 1.24 29.44 0.86
N GLU A 294 1.62 30.02 1.99
CA GLU A 294 1.21 31.39 2.32
C GLU A 294 1.78 32.39 1.32
N ARG A 295 0.94 33.32 0.86
CA ARG A 295 1.24 34.21 -0.28
C ARG A 295 2.53 35.00 -0.11
N ALA A 296 2.92 35.36 1.11
CA ALA A 296 4.12 36.12 1.39
C ALA A 296 5.43 35.41 1.00
N ILE A 297 5.42 34.07 0.94
CA ILE A 297 6.60 33.23 0.64
C ILE A 297 6.38 32.32 -0.58
N TYR A 298 5.30 32.54 -1.35
CA TYR A 298 4.90 31.66 -2.45
C TYR A 298 6.00 31.51 -3.52
N ASP A 299 6.51 32.62 -4.03
CA ASP A 299 7.50 32.62 -5.11
C ASP A 299 8.80 31.95 -4.67
N ASP A 300 9.26 32.22 -3.44
CA ASP A 300 10.47 31.63 -2.87
C ASP A 300 10.34 30.12 -2.68
N VAL A 301 9.18 29.64 -2.21
CA VAL A 301 8.92 28.21 -2.06
C VAL A 301 8.78 27.53 -3.41
N VAL A 302 8.08 28.12 -4.37
CA VAL A 302 7.93 27.57 -5.72
C VAL A 302 9.29 27.41 -6.40
N LEU A 303 10.14 28.43 -6.33
CA LEU A 303 11.49 28.39 -6.89
C LEU A 303 12.33 27.27 -6.26
N GLN A 304 12.48 27.28 -4.94
CA GLN A 304 13.31 26.32 -4.22
C GLN A 304 12.78 24.87 -4.33
N PHE A 305 11.45 24.69 -4.29
CA PHE A 305 10.84 23.39 -4.48
C PHE A 305 11.13 22.85 -5.89
N THR A 306 11.00 23.70 -6.91
CA THR A 306 11.27 23.33 -8.30
C THR A 306 12.73 22.94 -8.52
N GLU A 307 13.68 23.70 -7.97
CA GLU A 307 15.11 23.36 -8.00
C GLU A 307 15.39 22.01 -7.33
N LYS A 308 14.77 21.75 -6.17
CA LYS A 308 14.92 20.45 -5.47
C LYS A 308 14.29 19.30 -6.25
N ALA A 309 13.13 19.52 -6.87
CA ALA A 309 12.47 18.52 -7.72
C ALA A 309 13.33 18.15 -8.93
N GLN A 310 13.96 19.13 -9.59
CA GLN A 310 14.91 18.91 -10.69
C GLN A 310 16.14 18.10 -10.26
N GLY A 311 16.56 18.24 -9.00
CA GLY A 311 17.70 17.51 -8.44
C GLY A 311 17.41 16.06 -8.03
N VAL A 312 16.15 15.59 -8.09
CA VAL A 312 15.81 14.21 -7.72
C VAL A 312 16.38 13.25 -8.76
N LYS A 313 17.27 12.36 -8.32
CA LYS A 313 17.91 11.37 -9.18
C LYS A 313 16.96 10.23 -9.51
N THR A 314 16.54 10.17 -10.77
CA THR A 314 15.79 9.04 -11.36
C THR A 314 16.72 8.09 -12.10
N GLY A 315 16.53 6.78 -11.95
CA GLY A 315 17.39 5.81 -12.60
C GLY A 315 16.97 4.37 -12.38
N ASP A 316 17.88 3.45 -12.64
CA ASP A 316 17.72 2.02 -12.35
C ASP A 316 17.30 1.85 -10.87
N PRO A 317 16.15 1.21 -10.59
CA PRO A 317 15.68 0.98 -9.22
C PRO A 317 16.72 0.30 -8.30
N LEU A 318 17.64 -0.50 -8.84
CA LEU A 318 18.66 -1.22 -8.08
C LEU A 318 19.95 -0.42 -7.85
N ASP A 319 20.13 0.71 -8.54
CA ASP A 319 21.26 1.62 -8.29
C ASP A 319 21.09 2.29 -6.91
N ALA A 320 22.17 2.27 -6.13
CA ALA A 320 22.19 2.86 -4.79
C ALA A 320 22.04 4.39 -4.81
N ASP A 321 22.39 5.05 -5.91
CA ASP A 321 22.25 6.50 -6.08
C ASP A 321 20.87 6.93 -6.59
N THR A 322 20.04 5.97 -7.04
CA THR A 322 18.66 6.25 -7.46
C THR A 322 17.81 6.64 -6.24
N GLN A 323 17.19 7.82 -6.33
CA GLN A 323 16.26 8.32 -5.32
C GLN A 323 14.81 8.00 -5.68
N MET A 324 14.46 8.06 -6.97
CA MET A 324 13.11 7.77 -7.47
C MET A 324 13.17 6.79 -8.63
N GLY A 325 12.39 5.70 -8.54
CA GLY A 325 12.29 4.70 -9.59
C GLY A 325 11.23 5.04 -10.64
N SER A 326 10.78 4.04 -11.41
CA SER A 326 9.70 4.19 -12.38
C SER A 326 8.31 4.12 -11.73
N LEU A 327 7.29 4.42 -12.51
CA LEU A 327 5.92 4.01 -12.19
C LEU A 327 5.74 2.50 -12.42
N ILE A 328 4.62 1.94 -11.97
CA ILE A 328 4.32 0.50 -12.02
C ILE A 328 4.11 -0.03 -13.45
N SER A 329 3.69 0.81 -14.39
CA SER A 329 3.46 0.41 -15.78
C SER A 329 3.41 1.62 -16.70
N THR A 330 3.65 1.38 -18.00
CA THR A 330 3.49 2.40 -19.04
C THR A 330 2.05 2.90 -19.13
N ALA A 331 1.06 2.01 -18.95
CA ALA A 331 -0.35 2.41 -18.89
C ALA A 331 -0.64 3.37 -17.73
N HIS A 332 -0.05 3.14 -16.55
CA HIS A 332 -0.19 4.06 -15.42
C HIS A 332 0.56 5.38 -15.65
N ARG A 333 1.75 5.32 -16.26
CA ARG A 333 2.50 6.51 -16.70
C ARG A 333 1.70 7.39 -17.67
N ASP A 334 1.03 6.79 -18.64
CA ASP A 334 0.25 7.53 -19.63
C ASP A 334 -1.01 8.16 -18.99
N LYS A 335 -1.61 7.50 -17.98
CA LYS A 335 -2.66 8.08 -17.16
C LYS A 335 -2.16 9.30 -16.36
N VAL A 336 -0.97 9.22 -15.75
CA VAL A 336 -0.34 10.35 -15.05
C VAL A 336 -0.08 11.50 -16.03
N HIS A 337 0.42 11.19 -17.23
CA HIS A 337 0.66 12.19 -18.27
C HIS A 337 -0.62 12.92 -18.69
N ALA A 338 -1.72 12.21 -18.85
CA ALA A 338 -3.01 12.82 -19.21
C ALA A 338 -3.50 13.85 -18.18
N PHE A 339 -3.21 13.66 -16.88
CA PHE A 339 -3.49 14.68 -15.86
C PHE A 339 -2.64 15.95 -16.05
N VAL A 340 -1.37 15.79 -16.42
CA VAL A 340 -0.46 16.93 -16.65
C VAL A 340 -0.88 17.71 -17.89
N GLU A 341 -1.26 17.02 -18.97
CA GLU A 341 -1.79 17.69 -20.16
C GLU A 341 -3.11 18.42 -19.87
N GLY A 342 -4.01 17.81 -19.11
CA GLY A 342 -5.23 18.49 -18.64
C GLY A 342 -4.94 19.75 -17.83
N ALA A 343 -3.90 19.74 -16.98
CA ALA A 343 -3.49 20.95 -16.25
C ALA A 343 -3.03 22.08 -17.18
N ARG A 344 -2.30 21.76 -18.25
CA ARG A 344 -1.88 22.74 -19.27
C ARG A 344 -3.10 23.32 -19.98
N GLU A 345 -4.07 22.48 -20.34
CA GLU A 345 -5.32 22.89 -20.98
C GLU A 345 -6.17 23.80 -20.07
N GLU A 346 -6.15 23.55 -18.76
CA GLU A 346 -6.81 24.38 -17.74
C GLU A 346 -6.03 25.67 -17.40
N GLY A 347 -4.85 25.89 -18.01
CA GLY A 347 -4.06 27.12 -17.88
C GLY A 347 -3.04 27.13 -16.74
N ALA A 348 -2.79 25.99 -16.11
CA ALA A 348 -1.72 25.84 -15.11
C ALA A 348 -0.33 25.78 -15.78
N GLU A 349 0.71 26.14 -15.04
CA GLU A 349 2.08 26.17 -15.54
C GLU A 349 2.87 24.96 -15.05
N VAL A 350 3.50 24.23 -15.97
CA VAL A 350 4.40 23.12 -15.64
C VAL A 350 5.83 23.62 -15.57
N LEU A 351 6.38 23.74 -14.36
CA LEU A 351 7.69 24.34 -14.10
C LEU A 351 8.87 23.40 -14.33
N THR A 352 8.66 22.09 -14.16
CA THR A 352 9.66 21.06 -14.42
C THR A 352 9.00 19.73 -14.74
N GLY A 353 9.72 18.83 -15.42
CA GLY A 353 9.23 17.52 -15.83
C GLY A 353 8.09 17.62 -16.84
N GLY A 354 6.98 16.91 -16.57
CA GLY A 354 5.74 17.06 -17.32
C GLY A 354 5.64 16.36 -18.66
N ALA A 355 6.58 15.46 -18.98
CA ALA A 355 6.49 14.57 -20.13
C ALA A 355 7.07 13.19 -19.76
N PRO A 356 6.52 12.08 -20.31
CA PRO A 356 7.06 10.75 -20.09
C PRO A 356 8.53 10.60 -20.48
N GLY A 357 9.27 9.76 -19.77
CA GLY A 357 10.61 9.34 -20.20
C GLY A 357 10.58 8.41 -21.43
N ASP A 358 11.74 8.20 -22.03
CA ASP A 358 11.95 7.37 -23.23
C ASP A 358 12.12 5.87 -22.92
N ARG A 359 12.41 5.52 -21.67
CA ARG A 359 12.58 4.14 -21.19
C ARG A 359 11.53 3.76 -20.17
N GLY A 360 11.14 2.49 -20.18
CA GLY A 360 10.22 1.89 -19.19
C GLY A 360 9.00 2.75 -18.85
N ALA A 361 8.57 2.64 -17.60
CA ALA A 361 7.48 3.42 -17.02
C ALA A 361 7.95 4.69 -16.29
N PHE A 362 9.08 5.30 -16.69
CA PHE A 362 9.60 6.49 -16.02
C PHE A 362 8.75 7.74 -16.30
N TYR A 363 8.50 8.52 -15.25
CA TYR A 363 7.90 9.86 -15.33
C TYR A 363 8.70 10.80 -14.44
N PRO A 364 9.19 11.95 -14.95
CA PRO A 364 10.06 12.84 -14.18
C PRO A 364 9.30 13.54 -13.05
N PRO A 365 9.99 13.95 -11.97
CA PRO A 365 9.44 14.82 -10.95
C PRO A 365 8.82 16.05 -11.61
N THR A 366 7.53 16.27 -11.39
CA THR A 366 6.76 17.32 -12.05
C THR A 366 6.18 18.27 -11.01
N VAL A 367 6.35 19.57 -11.25
CA VAL A 367 5.81 20.66 -10.42
C VAL A 367 4.86 21.49 -11.28
N ILE A 368 3.63 21.66 -10.81
CA ILE A 368 2.61 22.47 -11.46
C ILE A 368 2.26 23.65 -10.55
N ALA A 369 2.49 24.87 -11.05
CA ALA A 369 2.15 26.12 -10.37
C ALA A 369 0.98 26.83 -11.08
N GLY A 370 0.53 27.95 -10.52
CA GLY A 370 -0.65 28.66 -11.04
C GLY A 370 -1.95 27.86 -10.93
N VAL A 371 -2.01 26.92 -9.98
CA VAL A 371 -3.14 25.99 -9.83
C VAL A 371 -4.24 26.63 -8.97
N ASP A 372 -5.46 26.66 -9.49
CA ASP A 372 -6.68 26.92 -8.71
C ASP A 372 -7.19 25.60 -8.10
N ASN A 373 -7.68 25.64 -6.86
CA ASN A 373 -8.11 24.42 -6.17
C ASN A 373 -9.26 23.68 -6.89
N ARG A 374 -10.02 24.35 -7.77
CA ARG A 374 -11.09 23.72 -8.56
C ARG A 374 -10.58 22.92 -9.76
N MET A 375 -9.32 23.08 -10.14
CA MET A 375 -8.74 22.35 -11.27
C MET A 375 -8.70 20.86 -11.00
N LEU A 376 -8.80 20.04 -12.06
CA LEU A 376 -8.85 18.58 -11.91
C LEU A 376 -7.62 18.04 -11.18
N VAL A 377 -6.43 18.56 -11.48
CA VAL A 377 -5.17 18.17 -10.83
C VAL A 377 -5.07 18.54 -9.35
N ALA A 378 -5.89 19.47 -8.86
CA ALA A 378 -6.02 19.77 -7.44
C ALA A 378 -7.08 18.90 -6.76
N GLN A 379 -8.05 18.36 -7.49
CA GLN A 379 -9.19 17.62 -6.94
C GLN A 379 -9.05 16.10 -7.01
N GLU A 380 -8.35 15.56 -8.00
CA GLU A 380 -8.25 14.12 -8.25
C GLU A 380 -6.85 13.55 -7.92
N GLU A 381 -6.85 12.30 -7.46
CA GLU A 381 -5.63 11.54 -7.19
C GLU A 381 -4.93 11.17 -8.51
N ILE A 382 -3.73 11.72 -8.71
CA ILE A 382 -2.89 11.45 -9.90
C ILE A 382 -2.13 10.13 -9.72
N PHE A 383 -1.63 9.89 -8.50
CA PHE A 383 -0.85 8.70 -8.13
C PHE A 383 0.46 8.54 -8.92
N GLY A 384 1.15 9.66 -9.14
CA GLY A 384 2.46 9.74 -9.79
C GLY A 384 3.26 10.93 -9.26
N PRO A 385 4.48 11.18 -9.77
CA PRO A 385 5.39 12.17 -9.22
C PRO A 385 5.02 13.58 -9.72
N VAL A 386 3.80 14.02 -9.40
CA VAL A 386 3.22 15.30 -9.82
C VAL A 386 2.68 16.02 -8.61
N VAL A 387 3.20 17.22 -8.35
CA VAL A 387 2.73 18.09 -7.28
C VAL A 387 2.07 19.34 -7.85
N THR A 388 1.06 19.84 -7.14
CA THR A 388 0.44 21.14 -7.40
C THR A 388 0.82 22.12 -6.29
N VAL A 389 1.09 23.39 -6.64
CA VAL A 389 1.41 24.45 -5.67
C VAL A 389 0.36 25.55 -5.72
N ILE A 390 -0.33 25.76 -4.60
CA ILE A 390 -1.53 26.62 -4.51
C ILE A 390 -1.32 27.68 -3.41
N PRO A 391 -1.48 28.97 -3.70
CA PRO A 391 -1.32 30.02 -2.69
C PRO A 391 -2.54 30.11 -1.74
N PHE A 392 -2.32 30.53 -0.50
CA PHE A 392 -3.36 30.98 0.43
C PHE A 392 -2.98 32.30 1.11
N ALA A 393 -3.96 33.07 1.59
CA ALA A 393 -3.74 34.37 2.22
C ALA A 393 -3.54 34.29 3.74
N ASP A 394 -4.27 33.42 4.42
CA ASP A 394 -4.23 33.25 5.88
C ASP A 394 -4.61 31.82 6.29
N GLU A 395 -4.51 31.52 7.59
CA GLU A 395 -4.86 30.22 8.16
C GLU A 395 -6.29 29.77 7.83
N LYS A 396 -7.27 30.69 7.84
CA LYS A 396 -8.67 30.34 7.57
C LYS A 396 -8.84 29.92 6.11
N GLU A 397 -8.21 30.64 5.18
CA GLU A 397 -8.20 30.25 3.78
C GLU A 397 -7.45 28.93 3.55
N ALA A 398 -6.31 28.74 4.22
CA ALA A 398 -5.52 27.51 4.11
C ALA A 398 -6.34 26.28 4.52
N ILE A 399 -7.02 26.34 5.67
CA ILE A 399 -7.90 25.27 6.17
C ILE A 399 -9.06 25.03 5.21
N ARG A 400 -9.66 26.10 4.67
CA ARG A 400 -10.75 26.00 3.70
C ARG A 400 -10.30 25.25 2.44
N ILE A 401 -9.18 25.65 1.84
CA ILE A 401 -8.63 25.01 0.62
C ILE A 401 -8.21 23.57 0.90
N ALA A 402 -7.55 23.31 2.04
CA ALA A 402 -7.11 21.98 2.44
C ALA A 402 -8.29 20.98 2.52
N ASN A 403 -9.42 21.41 3.09
CA ASN A 403 -10.60 20.56 3.28
C ASN A 403 -11.58 20.56 2.09
N ASP A 404 -11.41 21.44 1.10
CA ASP A 404 -12.23 21.52 -0.11
C ASP A 404 -11.80 20.47 -1.15
N VAL A 405 -11.84 19.19 -0.74
CA VAL A 405 -11.64 17.98 -1.56
C VAL A 405 -12.47 16.82 -1.01
N LYS A 406 -12.79 15.83 -1.83
CA LYS A 406 -13.54 14.62 -1.38
C LYS A 406 -12.74 13.64 -0.51
N TYR A 407 -11.44 13.89 -0.32
CA TYR A 407 -10.49 13.00 0.36
C TYR A 407 -10.15 13.51 1.78
N GLY A 408 -9.54 12.66 2.60
CA GLY A 408 -9.15 13.03 3.97
C GLY A 408 -8.18 12.05 4.63
N LEU A 409 -7.12 11.66 3.92
CA LEU A 409 -6.20 10.61 4.38
C LEU A 409 -5.05 11.14 5.25
N MET A 410 -4.34 12.18 4.80
CA MET A 410 -3.17 12.74 5.48
C MET A 410 -3.12 14.25 5.29
N ALA A 411 -2.45 14.96 6.19
CA ALA A 411 -2.06 16.37 6.02
C ALA A 411 -0.72 16.63 6.72
N THR A 412 -0.01 17.66 6.29
CA THR A 412 1.19 18.17 6.96
C THR A 412 1.07 19.68 7.13
N VAL A 413 1.49 20.21 8.28
CA VAL A 413 1.49 21.64 8.58
C VAL A 413 2.89 22.06 9.03
N TRP A 414 3.43 23.10 8.40
CA TRP A 414 4.72 23.73 8.72
C TRP A 414 4.48 25.17 9.18
N THR A 415 4.97 25.50 10.37
CA THR A 415 4.89 26.81 11.04
C THR A 415 6.05 26.91 12.03
#